data_AF-A0A7C4GA33-F1
#
_entry.id   AF-A0A7C4GA33-F1
#
_cell.length_a   1.000
_cell.length_b   1.000
_cell.length_c   1.000
_cell.angle_alpha   90.00
_cell.angle_beta   90.00
_cell.angle_gamma   90.00
#
_symmetry.space_group_name_H-M   'P 1'
#
loop_
_entity.id
_entity.type
_entity.pdbx_description
1 polymer ?
#
loop_
_entity_poly.entity_id
_entity_poly.type
_entity_poly.pdbx_seq_one_letter_code
_entity_poly.pdbx_strand_id
1 'polypeptide(L)'
;MIKDSDIEKFATVIYYQNLPEAERMLLRLQQYVNGEYVEGVFNALKGICSAVRFQDKSSVIMKIYGNYNPKKIDKLIAKIQMSLNREFISSYEKGYFEAWLQILKTFKKLVEK
;
A
#
# COMPACT_ATOMS: atom_id res chain seq x y z
N MET A 1 2.71 -15.91 -6.45
CA MET A 1 2.29 -15.13 -5.27
C MET A 1 3.02 -13.79 -5.30
N ILE A 2 2.39 -12.72 -4.82
CA ILE A 2 3.05 -11.43 -4.58
C ILE A 2 3.87 -11.57 -3.29
N LYS A 3 5.15 -11.21 -3.30
CA LYS A 3 6.02 -11.31 -2.11
C LYS A 3 6.13 -9.97 -1.40
N ASP A 4 6.48 -9.99 -0.12
CA ASP A 4 6.77 -8.79 0.66
C ASP A 4 7.79 -7.87 -0.04
N SER A 5 8.83 -8.43 -0.64
CA SER A 5 9.84 -7.63 -1.36
C SER A 5 9.29 -6.94 -2.61
N ASP A 6 8.20 -7.44 -3.21
CA ASP A 6 7.52 -6.76 -4.32
C ASP A 6 6.76 -5.53 -3.80
N ILE A 7 6.11 -5.64 -2.64
CA ILE A 7 5.37 -4.56 -1.98
C ILE A 7 6.33 -3.47 -1.48
N GLU A 8 7.47 -3.83 -0.88
CA GLU A 8 8.50 -2.85 -0.44
C GLU A 8 9.07 -2.08 -1.64
N LYS A 9 9.38 -2.76 -2.75
CA LYS A 9 9.83 -2.11 -3.98
C LYS A 9 8.75 -1.18 -4.55
N PHE A 10 7.51 -1.64 -4.62
CA PHE A 10 6.39 -0.83 -5.10
C PHE A 10 6.21 0.41 -4.23
N ALA A 11 6.23 0.25 -2.91
CA ALA A 11 6.14 1.35 -1.96
C ALA A 11 7.28 2.35 -2.16
N THR A 12 8.51 1.89 -2.35
CA THR A 12 9.66 2.78 -2.60
C THR A 12 9.47 3.59 -3.88
N VAL A 13 9.01 2.96 -4.96
CA VAL A 13 8.75 3.62 -6.25
C VAL A 13 7.63 4.66 -6.11
N ILE A 14 6.55 4.31 -5.42
CA ILE A 14 5.43 5.22 -5.10
C ILE A 14 5.94 6.39 -4.24
N TYR A 15 6.73 6.15 -3.20
CA TYR A 15 7.28 7.20 -2.33
C TYR A 15 8.01 8.30 -3.12
N TYR A 16 8.84 7.89 -4.10
CA TYR A 16 9.54 8.79 -5.01
C TYR A 16 8.69 9.27 -6.19
N GLN A 17 7.38 9.02 -6.16
CA GLN A 17 6.38 9.46 -7.13
C GLN A 17 6.65 9.01 -8.56
N ASN A 18 7.36 7.89 -8.74
CA ASN A 18 7.62 7.30 -10.06
C ASN A 18 6.44 6.42 -10.49
N LEU A 19 5.32 7.06 -10.82
CA LEU A 19 4.08 6.39 -11.22
C LEU A 19 4.27 5.46 -12.44
N PRO A 20 4.99 5.82 -13.51
CA PRO A 20 5.19 4.90 -14.64
C PRO A 20 5.84 3.57 -14.25
N GLU A 21 6.83 3.60 -13.36
CA GLU A 21 7.45 2.37 -12.86
C GLU A 21 6.49 1.58 -11.96
N ALA A 22 5.73 2.25 -11.09
CA ALA A 22 4.75 1.59 -10.24
C ALA A 22 3.67 0.86 -11.07
N GLU A 23 3.24 1.46 -12.18
CA GLU A 23 2.28 0.87 -13.11
C GLU A 23 2.86 -0.34 -13.86
N ARG A 24 4.13 -0.26 -14.30
CA ARG A 24 4.84 -1.42 -14.88
C ARG A 24 4.92 -2.58 -13.88
N MET A 25 5.20 -2.27 -12.61
CA MET A 25 5.21 -3.28 -11.56
C MET A 25 3.83 -3.93 -11.38
N LEU A 26 2.74 -3.15 -11.38
CA LEU A 26 1.38 -3.68 -11.27
C LEU A 26 1.04 -4.65 -12.40
N LEU A 27 1.36 -4.31 -13.66
CA LEU A 27 1.12 -5.21 -14.79
C LEU A 27 1.80 -6.56 -14.60
N ARG A 28 3.05 -6.55 -14.11
CA ARG A 28 3.79 -7.78 -13.79
C ARG A 28 3.20 -8.51 -12.58
N LEU A 29 2.67 -7.82 -11.56
CA LEU A 29 2.10 -8.48 -10.38
C LEU A 29 0.73 -9.10 -10.66
N GLN A 30 -0.01 -8.58 -11.64
CA GLN A 30 -1.34 -9.08 -12.01
C GLN A 30 -1.33 -10.58 -12.37
N GLN A 31 -0.26 -11.07 -13.00
CA GLN A 31 -0.12 -12.49 -13.37
C GLN A 31 -0.09 -13.44 -12.15
N TYR A 32 0.17 -12.92 -10.95
CA TYR A 32 0.23 -13.69 -9.72
C TYR A 32 -1.06 -13.62 -8.90
N VAL A 33 -2.06 -12.86 -9.35
CA VAL A 33 -3.33 -12.70 -8.65
C VAL A 33 -4.12 -13.99 -8.77
N ASN A 34 -4.19 -14.70 -7.65
CA ASN A 34 -4.97 -15.92 -7.52
C ASN A 34 -5.39 -16.07 -6.04
N GLY A 35 -6.69 -16.22 -5.81
CA GLY A 35 -7.29 -16.28 -4.47
C GLY A 35 -7.51 -14.90 -3.84
N GLU A 36 -8.50 -14.84 -2.95
CA GLU A 36 -9.02 -13.61 -2.34
C GLU A 36 -7.93 -12.77 -1.66
N TYR A 37 -7.02 -13.42 -0.93
CA TYR A 37 -5.93 -12.72 -0.23
C TYR A 37 -5.03 -11.96 -1.20
N VAL A 38 -4.58 -12.60 -2.28
CA VAL A 38 -3.68 -11.98 -3.25
C VAL A 38 -4.41 -10.91 -4.06
N GLU A 39 -5.70 -11.09 -4.31
CA GLU A 39 -6.56 -10.06 -4.90
C GLU A 39 -6.67 -8.82 -4.00
N GLY A 40 -6.82 -9.01 -2.69
CA GLY A 40 -6.80 -7.93 -1.70
C GLY A 40 -5.49 -7.14 -1.73
N VAL A 41 -4.36 -7.85 -1.71
CA VAL A 41 -3.02 -7.24 -1.85
C VAL A 41 -2.94 -6.41 -3.13
N PHE A 42 -3.29 -7.01 -4.28
CA PHE A 42 -3.18 -6.37 -5.58
C PHE A 42 -4.08 -5.13 -5.68
N ASN A 43 -5.31 -5.20 -5.17
CA ASN A 43 -6.25 -4.06 -5.19
C ASN A 43 -5.81 -2.92 -4.28
N ALA A 44 -5.11 -3.18 -3.18
CA ALA A 44 -4.48 -2.11 -2.38
C ALA A 44 -3.44 -1.35 -3.21
N LEU A 45 -2.52 -2.06 -3.88
CA LEU A 45 -1.48 -1.45 -4.71
C LEU A 45 -2.09 -0.69 -5.90
N LYS A 46 -3.07 -1.28 -6.58
CA LYS A 46 -3.80 -0.67 -7.69
C LYS A 46 -4.54 0.60 -7.26
N GLY A 47 -5.20 0.56 -6.10
CA GLY A 47 -5.89 1.72 -5.53
C GLY A 47 -4.95 2.90 -5.27
N ILE A 48 -3.73 2.61 -4.78
CA ILE A 48 -2.68 3.63 -4.59
C ILE A 48 -2.29 4.27 -5.92
N CYS A 49 -1.95 3.47 -6.94
CA CYS A 49 -1.61 4.02 -8.26
C CYS A 49 -2.75 4.87 -8.84
N SER A 50 -3.99 4.41 -8.71
CA SER A 50 -5.16 5.17 -9.17
C SER A 50 -5.26 6.53 -8.47
N ALA A 51 -5.17 6.54 -7.13
CA ALA A 51 -5.23 7.77 -6.36
C ALA A 51 -4.11 8.76 -6.72
N VAL A 52 -2.89 8.26 -6.95
CA VAL A 52 -1.75 9.09 -7.39
C VAL A 52 -1.97 9.61 -8.81
N ARG A 53 -2.37 8.75 -9.75
CA ARG A 53 -2.62 9.09 -11.15
C ARG A 53 -3.67 10.19 -11.29
N PHE A 54 -4.78 10.07 -10.57
CA PHE A 54 -5.88 11.03 -10.61
C PHE A 54 -5.72 12.19 -9.62
N GLN A 55 -4.59 12.26 -8.91
CA GLN A 55 -4.33 13.26 -7.86
C GLN A 55 -5.49 13.39 -6.86
N ASP A 56 -6.07 12.27 -6.44
CA ASP A 56 -7.19 12.26 -5.52
C ASP A 56 -6.75 12.76 -4.14
N LYS A 57 -6.91 14.06 -3.90
CA LYS A 57 -6.55 14.74 -2.65
C LYS A 57 -7.30 14.20 -1.43
N SER A 58 -8.41 13.49 -1.63
CA SER A 58 -9.17 12.88 -0.54
C SER A 58 -8.54 11.56 -0.06
N SER A 59 -7.76 10.91 -0.92
CA SER A 59 -7.11 9.63 -0.63
C SER A 59 -6.05 9.72 0.48
N VAL A 60 -5.83 8.60 1.17
CA VAL A 60 -4.82 8.49 2.23
C VAL A 60 -3.41 8.73 1.66
N ILE A 61 -3.11 8.19 0.48
CA ILE A 61 -1.77 8.32 -0.12
C ILE A 61 -1.44 9.78 -0.47
N MET A 62 -2.37 10.53 -1.05
CA MET A 62 -2.12 11.94 -1.40
C MET A 62 -1.99 12.83 -0.17
N LYS A 63 -2.72 12.51 0.91
CA LYS A 63 -2.55 13.17 2.21
C LYS A 63 -1.17 12.92 2.83
N ILE A 64 -0.55 11.78 2.54
CA ILE A 64 0.83 11.48 2.98
C ILE A 64 1.83 12.28 2.14
N TYR A 65 1.71 12.29 0.81
CA TYR A 65 2.63 13.05 -0.07
C TYR A 65 2.70 14.54 0.27
N GLY A 66 1.57 15.15 0.63
CA GLY A 66 1.54 16.57 1.00
C GLY A 66 2.30 16.90 2.27
N ASN A 67 2.55 15.92 3.16
CA ASN A 67 3.32 16.11 4.39
C ASN A 67 3.69 14.75 5.00
N TYR A 68 4.90 14.26 4.65
CA TYR A 68 5.48 13.08 5.26
C TYR A 68 5.80 13.33 6.73
N ASN A 69 4.86 12.95 7.61
CA ASN A 69 4.98 13.12 9.04
C ASN A 69 4.99 11.73 9.72
N PRO A 70 6.12 11.31 10.34
CA PRO A 70 6.23 10.00 10.98
C PRO A 70 5.12 9.71 12.00
N LYS A 71 4.72 10.71 12.81
CA LYS A 71 3.64 10.54 13.79
C LYS A 71 2.28 10.30 13.14
N LYS A 72 2.02 10.87 11.96
CA LYS A 72 0.79 10.59 11.20
C LYS A 72 0.83 9.19 10.61
N ILE A 73 1.99 8.75 10.10
CA ILE A 73 2.18 7.40 9.58
C ILE A 73 1.98 6.36 10.69
N ASP A 74 2.52 6.59 11.89
CA ASP A 74 2.31 5.72 13.06
C ASP A 74 0.83 5.59 13.43
N LYS A 75 0.08 6.69 13.40
CA LYS A 75 -1.37 6.65 13.64
C LYS A 75 -2.11 5.83 12.59
N LEU A 76 -1.70 5.88 11.32
CA LEU A 76 -2.29 5.06 10.26
C LEU A 76 -1.94 3.58 10.44
N ILE A 77 -0.69 3.27 10.75
CA ILE A 77 -0.24 1.91 11.06
C ILE A 77 -1.08 1.31 12.20
N ALA A 78 -1.25 2.03 13.31
CA ALA A 78 -2.05 1.56 14.43
C ALA A 78 -3.52 1.27 14.03
N LYS A 79 -4.14 2.15 13.23
CA LYS A 79 -5.52 1.92 12.73
C LYS A 79 -5.63 0.66 11.87
N ILE A 80 -4.64 0.40 11.02
CA ILE A 80 -4.62 -0.80 10.17
C ILE A 80 -4.43 -2.06 11.03
N GLN A 81 -3.53 -2.01 12.02
CA GLN A 81 -3.36 -3.12 12.97
C GLN A 81 -4.65 -3.43 13.74
N MET A 82 -5.41 -2.41 14.14
CA MET A 82 -6.73 -2.62 14.75
C MET A 82 -7.72 -3.29 13.77
N SER A 83 -7.71 -2.92 12.49
CA SER A 83 -8.54 -3.58 11.48
C SER A 83 -8.16 -5.04 11.27
N LEU A 84 -6.85 -5.36 11.30
CA LEU A 84 -6.35 -6.73 11.19
C LEU A 84 -6.70 -7.62 12.39
N ASN A 85 -6.91 -7.04 13.56
CA ASN A 85 -7.25 -7.76 14.79
C ASN A 85 -8.76 -8.01 14.97
N ARG A 86 -9.60 -7.69 13.97
CA ARG A 86 -11.04 -7.95 14.04
C ARG A 86 -11.32 -9.45 13.99
N GLU A 87 -12.30 -9.90 14.77
CA GLU A 87 -12.67 -11.33 14.91
C GLU A 87 -13.09 -11.97 13.58
N PHE A 88 -13.73 -11.20 12.69
CA PHE A 88 -14.21 -11.67 11.39
C PHE A 88 -13.61 -10.85 10.25
N ILE A 89 -12.32 -11.03 9.98
CA ILE A 89 -11.65 -10.46 8.81
C ILE A 89 -11.61 -11.47 7.66
N SER A 90 -12.09 -11.08 6.48
CA SER A 90 -12.03 -11.94 5.29
C SER A 90 -10.58 -12.07 4.77
N SER A 91 -10.31 -13.12 3.99
CA SER A 91 -9.00 -13.31 3.35
C SER A 91 -8.61 -12.12 2.47
N TYR A 92 -9.58 -11.58 1.72
CA TYR A 92 -9.42 -10.37 0.91
C TYR A 92 -9.02 -9.16 1.76
N GLU A 93 -9.78 -8.85 2.81
CA GLU A 93 -9.51 -7.71 3.68
C GLU A 93 -8.15 -7.84 4.36
N LYS A 94 -7.79 -9.06 4.78
CA LYS A 94 -6.48 -9.33 5.37
C LYS A 94 -5.36 -8.96 4.41
N GLY A 95 -5.40 -9.46 3.17
CA GLY A 95 -4.40 -9.13 2.16
C GLY A 95 -4.35 -7.63 1.84
N TYR A 96 -5.51 -6.99 1.74
CA TYR A 96 -5.62 -5.54 1.51
C TYR A 96 -4.95 -4.72 2.62
N PHE A 97 -5.25 -5.03 3.88
CA PHE A 97 -4.71 -4.30 5.03
C PHE A 97 -3.23 -4.63 5.29
N GLU A 98 -2.78 -5.87 5.10
CA GLU A 98 -1.37 -6.24 5.23
C GLU A 98 -0.50 -5.53 4.18
N ALA A 99 -0.97 -5.41 2.93
CA ALA A 99 -0.28 -4.64 1.90
C ALA A 99 -0.12 -3.16 2.30
N TRP A 100 -1.20 -2.52 2.75
CA TRP A 100 -1.13 -1.13 3.24
C TRP A 100 -0.19 -0.98 4.45
N LEU A 101 -0.23 -1.92 5.40
CA LEU A 101 0.65 -1.90 6.57
C LEU A 101 2.12 -1.91 6.13
N GLN A 102 2.47 -2.75 5.17
CA GLN A 102 3.83 -2.85 4.65
C GLN A 102 4.26 -1.58 3.90
N ILE A 103 3.37 -0.99 3.11
CA ILE A 103 3.64 0.28 2.40
C ILE A 103 3.94 1.39 3.41
N LEU A 104 3.12 1.54 4.44
CA LEU A 104 3.31 2.56 5.47
C LEU A 104 4.60 2.36 6.27
N LYS A 105 4.94 1.11 6.62
CA LYS A 105 6.22 0.78 7.25
C LYS A 105 7.41 1.15 6.37
N THR A 106 7.31 0.90 5.06
CA THR A 106 8.33 1.28 4.09
C THR A 106 8.48 2.79 4.01
N PHE A 107 7.37 3.52 3.96
CA PHE A 107 7.38 4.99 3.95
C PHE A 107 8.01 5.55 5.21
N LYS A 108 7.65 5.03 6.39
CA LYS A 108 8.26 5.43 7.66
C LYS A 108 9.77 5.27 7.63
N LYS A 109 10.26 4.09 7.20
CA LYS A 109 11.69 3.80 7.04
C LYS A 109 12.39 4.75 6.05
N LEU A 110 11.70 5.25 5.03
CA LEU A 110 12.26 6.20 4.06
C LEU A 110 12.27 7.64 4.56
N VAL A 111 11.32 8.02 5.42
CA VAL A 111 11.23 9.36 6.02
C VAL A 111 12.20 9.53 7.19
N GLU A 112 12.50 8.45 7.91
CA GLU A 112 13.42 8.46 9.07
C GLU A 112 14.91 8.34 8.68
N LYS A 113 15.21 8.13 7.39
CA LYS A 113 16.57 8.09 6.83
C LYS A 113 17.01 9.47 6.39
#